data_AF-A0A0D0GMW9-F1
#
_entry.id   AF-A0A0D0GMW9-F1
#
_cell.length_a   1.000
_cell.length_b   1.000
_cell.length_c   1.000
_cell.angle_alpha   90.00
_cell.angle_beta   90.00
_cell.angle_gamma   90.00
#
_symmetry.space_group_name_H-M   'P 1'
#
loop_
_entity.id
_entity.type
_entity.pdbx_description
1 polymer ?
#
loop_
_entity_poly.entity_id
_entity_poly.type
_entity_poly.pdbx_seq_one_letter_code
_entity_poly.pdbx_strand_id
1 'polypeptide(L)' 'KKGEKQEVNYHFQLLEVTIGPADAGYVEVKLPASLNLATAKVVTRGAYDLISKMKNSEEE' A
#
# COMPACT_ATOMS: atom_id res chain seq x y z
N LYS A 1 24.08 24.13 8.38
CA LYS A 1 23.78 23.64 7.02
C LYS A 1 22.39 23.01 7.05
N LYS A 2 21.39 23.67 6.47
CA LYS A 2 20.00 23.22 6.44
C LYS A 2 19.92 22.14 5.35
N GLY A 3 19.83 20.87 5.76
CA GLY A 3 19.78 19.74 4.83
C GLY A 3 18.57 19.87 3.92
N GLU A 4 18.83 19.89 2.62
CA GLU A 4 17.81 19.84 1.57
C GLU A 4 17.03 18.53 1.76
N LYS A 5 15.78 18.63 2.20
CA LYS A 5 14.85 17.50 2.18
C LYS A 5 14.55 17.21 0.72
N GLN A 6 15.24 16.24 0.14
CA GLN A 6 14.84 15.68 -1.15
C GLN A 6 13.41 15.19 -1.00
N GLU A 7 12.48 15.77 -1.77
CA GLU A 7 11.12 15.28 -1.87
C GLU A 7 11.15 13.91 -2.54
N VAL A 8 11.14 12.86 -1.72
CA VAL A 8 10.99 11.49 -2.21
C VAL A 8 9.53 11.31 -2.59
N ASN A 9 9.25 11.36 -3.88
CA ASN A 9 7.94 11.01 -4.43
C ASN A 9 7.77 9.48 -4.40
N TYR A 10 6.73 9.02 -3.71
CA TYR A 10 6.36 7.61 -3.68
C TYR A 10 5.17 7.38 -4.61
N HIS A 11 5.29 6.38 -5.48
CA HIS A 11 4.16 5.90 -6.27
C HIS A 11 3.48 4.76 -5.54
N PHE A 12 2.18 4.91 -5.30
CA PHE A 12 1.33 3.91 -4.69
C PHE A 12 0.42 3.31 -5.75
N GLN A 13 0.11 2.02 -5.60
CA GLN A 13 -0.82 1.31 -6.46
C GLN A 13 -1.77 0.48 -5.60
N LEU A 14 -3.02 0.34 -6.03
CA LEU A 14 -3.96 -0.61 -5.48
C LEU A 14 -3.74 -1.96 -6.15
N LEU A 15 -3.53 -2.99 -5.33
CA LEU A 15 -3.39 -4.36 -5.80
C LEU A 15 -4.57 -5.18 -5.28
N GLU A 16 -5.27 -5.83 -6.20
CA GLU A 16 -6.32 -6.77 -5.84
C GLU A 16 -5.71 -8.02 -5.19
N VAL A 17 -6.34 -8.49 -4.12
CA VAL A 17 -5.89 -9.63 -3.32
C VAL A 17 -7.07 -10.51 -2.94
N THR A 18 -6.81 -11.79 -2.69
CA THR A 18 -7.86 -12.69 -2.19
C THR A 18 -7.73 -12.83 -0.67
N ILE A 19 -8.84 -12.61 0.04
CA ILE A 19 -8.92 -12.76 1.50
C ILE A 19 -9.14 -14.25 1.83
N GLY A 20 -8.33 -14.78 2.75
CA GLY A 20 -8.46 -16.12 3.30
C GLY A 20 -9.04 -16.11 4.72
N PRO A 21 -8.85 -17.21 5.49
CA PRO A 21 -9.30 -17.29 6.87
C PRO A 21 -8.69 -16.22 7.78
N ALA A 22 -9.45 -15.82 8.79
CA ALA A 22 -8.97 -15.00 9.88
C ALA A 22 -8.83 -15.87 11.15
N ASP A 23 -7.65 -15.86 11.77
CA ASP A 23 -7.37 -16.63 12.97
C ASP A 23 -6.36 -15.92 13.88
N ALA A 24 -6.54 -16.03 15.19
CA ALA A 24 -5.65 -15.46 16.22
C ALA A 24 -5.28 -13.97 16.04
N GLY A 25 -6.16 -13.16 15.45
CA GLY A 25 -5.93 -11.73 15.18
C GLY A 25 -5.18 -11.43 13.88
N TYR A 26 -4.96 -12.44 13.04
CA TYR A 26 -4.38 -12.31 11.70
C TYR A 26 -5.41 -12.68 10.63
N VAL A 27 -5.23 -12.14 9.42
CA VAL A 27 -6.04 -12.47 8.24
C VAL A 27 -5.10 -12.96 7.15
N GLU A 28 -5.37 -14.14 6.59
CA GLU A 28 -4.64 -14.62 5.42
C GLU A 28 -4.97 -13.75 4.20
N VAL A 29 -3.94 -13.35 3.46
CA VAL A 29 -4.08 -12.61 2.21
C VAL A 29 -3.24 -13.28 1.14
N LYS A 30 -3.87 -13.66 0.04
CA LYS A 30 -3.19 -14.22 -1.13
C LYS A 30 -2.87 -13.11 -2.10
N LEU A 31 -1.57 -12.93 -2.32
CA LEU A 31 -1.01 -11.94 -3.23
C LEU A 31 -0.86 -12.57 -4.63
N PRO A 32 -0.97 -11.77 -5.71
CA PRO A 32 -0.76 -12.26 -7.06
C PRO A 32 0.68 -12.76 -7.23
N ALA A 33 0.85 -13.85 -7.99
CA ALA A 33 2.14 -14.51 -8.20
C ALA A 33 3.20 -13.61 -8.88
N SER A 34 2.75 -12.55 -9.56
CA SER A 34 3.61 -11.55 -10.19
C SER A 34 4.25 -10.57 -9.20
N LEU A 35 3.82 -10.53 -7.94
CA LEU A 35 4.36 -9.62 -6.93
C LEU A 35 5.67 -10.17 -6.35
N ASN A 36 6.76 -9.42 -6.48
CA ASN A 36 8.02 -9.75 -5.84
C ASN A 36 7.96 -9.44 -4.33
N LEU A 37 7.78 -10.48 -3.51
CA LEU A 37 7.67 -10.36 -2.06
C LEU A 37 8.95 -9.87 -1.36
N ALA A 38 10.13 -10.05 -1.97
CA ALA A 38 11.39 -9.59 -1.38
C ALA A 38 11.51 -8.07 -1.36
N THR A 39 10.81 -7.38 -2.26
CA THR A 39 10.85 -5.92 -2.41
C THR A 39 9.51 -5.24 -2.12
N ALA A 40 8.43 -6.00 -2.00
CA ALA A 40 7.09 -5.47 -1.78
C ALA A 40 7.02 -4.73 -0.43
N LYS A 41 6.44 -3.52 -0.45
CA LYS A 41 6.13 -2.73 0.74
C LYS A 41 4.63 -2.55 0.81
N VAL A 42 4.03 -2.89 1.95
CA VAL A 42 2.60 -2.78 2.19
C VAL A 42 2.34 -1.65 3.17
N VAL A 43 1.38 -0.78 2.84
CA VAL A 43 0.95 0.31 3.71
C VAL A 43 -0.01 -0.25 4.76
N THR A 44 0.41 -0.27 6.02
CA THR A 44 -0.41 -0.77 7.15
C THR A 44 -0.93 0.34 8.06
N ARG A 45 -0.41 1.57 7.93
CA ARG A 45 -0.83 2.74 8.70
C ARG A 45 -1.28 3.85 7.75
N GLY A 46 -2.45 4.43 8.03
CA GLY A 46 -3.02 5.48 7.17
C GLY A 46 -3.45 4.98 5.79
N ALA A 47 -3.66 3.67 5.60
CA ALA A 47 -4.09 3.10 4.33
C ALA A 47 -5.42 3.71 3.86
N TYR A 48 -6.35 3.94 4.79
CA TYR A 48 -7.63 4.60 4.48
C TYR A 48 -7.43 6.00 3.89
N ASP A 49 -6.64 6.85 4.55
CA ASP A 49 -6.37 8.21 4.08
C ASP A 49 -5.64 8.21 2.72
N LEU A 50 -4.70 7.29 2.54
CA LEU A 50 -3.97 7.14 1.28
C LEU A 50 -4.91 6.76 0.13
N ILE A 51 -5.75 5.74 0.33
CA ILE A 51 -6.72 5.29 -0.68
C ILE A 51 -7.72 6.41 -0.99
N SER A 52 -8.17 7.13 0.03
CA SER A 52 -9.11 8.25 -0.14
C SER A 52 -8.48 9.36 -0.99
N LYS A 53 -7.22 9.70 -0.75
CA LYS A 53 -6.48 10.65 -1.59
C LYS A 53 -6.32 10.14 -3.02
N MET A 54 -5.92 8.88 -3.21
CA MET A 54 -5.75 8.30 -4.54
C MET A 54 -7.04 8.35 -5.35
N LYS A 55 -8.18 7.95 -4.76
CA LYS A 55 -9.47 7.97 -5.44
C LYS A 55 -9.95 9.38 -5.77
N ASN A 56 -9.77 10.33 -4.84
CA ASN A 56 -10.19 11.73 -5.07
C ASN A 56 -9.24 12.47 -6.04
N SER A 57 -7.98 12.06 -6.15
CA SER A 57 -7.01 12.61 -7.11
C SER A 57 -7.23 12.12 -8.55
N GLU A 58 -8.08 11.10 -8.76
CA GLU A 58 -8.53 10.68 -10.09
C GLU A 58 -9.79 11.45 -10.57
N GLU A 59 -10.41 12.28 -9.71
CA GLU A 59 -11.62 13.07 -10.03
C GLU A 59 -11.33 14.54 -10.43
N GLU A 60 -10.06 14.95 -10.58
CA GLU A 60 -9.67 16.28 -11.12
C GLU A 60 -8.97 16.21 -12.49
#